data_AF-A0A0D1C1L1-F1
#
_entry.id   AF-A0A0D1C1L1-F1
#
_cell.length_a   1.000
_cell.length_b   1.000
_cell.length_c   1.000
_cell.angle_alpha   90.00
_cell.angle_beta   90.00
_cell.angle_gamma   90.00
#
_symmetry.space_group_name_H-M   'P 1'
#
loop_
_entity.id
_entity.type
_entity.pdbx_description
1 polymer ?
#
loop_
_entity_poly.entity_id
_entity_poly.type
_entity_poly.pdbx_seq_one_letter_code
_entity_poly.pdbx_strand_id
1 'polypeptide(L)'
;MTARQDLADLIAAIEAGSGPARNPYWRDLTVDNAVARKAAVLMLFGALDNVPAASGKPLAPADLDVLLLERAHTLDDHPGQVAFPGGGIDPGETPIEAALREAEEETGLDSAGVEVLGAMPQLALPRGNFLVTPVLAWWHSPSPVRVVDYGESAQVFRVPVRDLLDPDNRVMATVSRAGQSFLSPAFVVNRVVVWGFTGMILNELFDHLGWSVPWDRTRLHQIDV
;
A
#
# COMPACT_ATOMS: atom_id res chain seq x y z
N MET A 1 -14.72 -3.53 -17.39
CA MET A 1 -13.55 -4.31 -16.93
C MET A 1 -13.72 -4.58 -15.44
N THR A 2 -13.14 -5.66 -14.93
CA THR A 2 -13.10 -5.96 -13.50
C THR A 2 -11.85 -5.31 -12.89
N ALA A 3 -11.87 -5.03 -11.58
CA ALA A 3 -10.69 -4.44 -10.91
C ALA A 3 -9.42 -5.28 -11.08
N ARG A 4 -9.55 -6.62 -11.03
CA ARG A 4 -8.43 -7.54 -11.33
C ARG A 4 -7.85 -7.30 -12.72
N GLN A 5 -8.69 -7.10 -13.74
CA GLN A 5 -8.21 -6.86 -15.10
C GLN A 5 -7.48 -5.52 -15.21
N ASP A 6 -8.00 -4.46 -14.60
CA ASP A 6 -7.33 -3.15 -14.61
C ASP A 6 -5.92 -3.24 -13.97
N LEU A 7 -5.79 -3.99 -12.87
CA LEU A 7 -4.51 -4.23 -12.20
C LEU A 7 -3.54 -5.06 -13.07
N ALA A 8 -4.05 -6.11 -13.73
CA ALA A 8 -3.25 -6.94 -14.63
C ALA A 8 -2.78 -6.18 -15.87
N ASP A 9 -3.66 -5.35 -16.46
CA ASP A 9 -3.35 -4.51 -17.62
C ASP A 9 -2.30 -3.46 -17.28
N LEU A 10 -2.34 -2.88 -16.07
CA LEU A 10 -1.31 -1.97 -15.57
C LEU A 10 0.06 -2.66 -15.51
N ILE A 11 0.14 -3.87 -14.97
CA ILE A 11 1.39 -4.62 -14.92
C ILE A 11 1.89 -4.95 -16.32
N ALA A 12 1.03 -5.44 -17.20
CA ALA A 12 1.40 -5.74 -18.58
C ALA A 12 1.94 -4.50 -19.31
N ALA A 13 1.35 -3.32 -19.08
CA ALA A 13 1.85 -2.07 -19.63
C ALA A 13 3.23 -1.69 -19.06
N ILE A 14 3.44 -1.84 -17.75
CA ILE A 14 4.76 -1.60 -17.11
C ILE A 14 5.83 -2.52 -17.72
N GLU A 15 5.54 -3.81 -17.84
CA GLU A 15 6.46 -4.81 -18.41
C GLU A 15 6.77 -4.54 -19.89
N ALA A 16 5.79 -4.04 -20.65
CA ALA A 16 5.96 -3.63 -22.04
C ALA A 16 6.67 -2.26 -22.19
N GLY A 17 6.99 -1.57 -21.10
CA GLY A 17 7.58 -0.23 -21.11
C GLY A 17 6.61 0.88 -21.58
N SER A 18 5.31 0.57 -21.64
CA SER A 18 4.21 1.50 -21.97
C SER A 18 3.39 1.92 -20.74
N GLY A 19 3.86 1.54 -19.55
CA GLY A 19 3.25 1.89 -18.27
C GLY A 19 3.22 3.41 -18.03
N PRO A 20 2.46 3.84 -17.02
CA PRO A 20 2.34 5.26 -16.70
C PRO A 20 3.71 5.88 -16.37
N ALA A 21 3.86 7.16 -16.71
CA ALA A 21 5.07 7.90 -16.39
C ALA A 21 5.27 7.94 -14.86
N ARG A 22 6.50 7.68 -14.42
CA ARG A 22 6.85 7.73 -13.00
C ARG A 22 6.55 9.13 -12.42
N ASN A 23 5.83 9.17 -11.31
CA ASN A 23 5.57 10.41 -10.58
C ASN A 23 6.89 11.15 -10.28
N PRO A 24 6.99 12.47 -10.58
CA PRO A 24 8.19 13.26 -10.35
C PRO A 24 8.71 13.17 -8.90
N TYR A 25 7.81 13.03 -7.92
CA TYR A 25 8.19 12.83 -6.52
C TYR A 25 9.12 11.63 -6.36
N TRP A 26 8.74 10.45 -6.87
CA TRP A 26 9.58 9.24 -6.75
C TRP A 26 10.84 9.29 -7.59
N ARG A 27 10.79 10.01 -8.72
CA ARG A 27 11.94 10.12 -9.62
C ARG A 27 13.08 10.92 -9.01
N ASP A 28 12.74 11.94 -8.23
CA ASP A 28 13.72 12.88 -7.69
C ASP A 28 14.31 12.40 -6.34
N LEU A 29 13.72 11.35 -5.73
CA LEU A 29 14.27 10.69 -4.55
C LEU A 29 15.40 9.73 -4.93
N THR A 30 16.50 9.80 -4.17
CA THR A 30 17.68 8.96 -4.37
C THR A 30 18.11 8.29 -3.08
N VAL A 31 18.70 7.10 -3.21
CA VAL A 31 19.32 6.34 -2.12
C VAL A 31 20.77 6.04 -2.48
N ASP A 32 21.59 5.75 -1.48
CA ASP A 32 22.93 5.22 -1.75
C ASP A 32 22.81 3.75 -2.17
N ASN A 33 22.82 3.52 -3.49
CA ASN A 33 22.67 2.20 -4.08
C ASN A 33 23.75 1.19 -3.63
N ALA A 34 24.92 1.65 -3.16
CA ALA A 34 25.98 0.76 -2.70
C ALA A 34 25.61 0.06 -1.37
N VAL A 35 24.77 0.70 -0.55
CA VAL A 35 24.40 0.23 0.79
C VAL A 35 22.88 0.24 1.01
N ALA A 36 22.09 0.40 -0.05
CA ALA A 36 20.64 0.41 0.04
C ALA A 36 20.11 -0.97 0.44
N ARG A 37 19.28 -0.99 1.49
CA ARG A 37 18.55 -2.19 1.89
C ARG A 37 17.45 -2.44 0.87
N LYS A 38 17.28 -3.69 0.45
CA LYS A 38 16.21 -4.06 -0.47
C LYS A 38 15.03 -4.60 0.33
N ALA A 39 13.84 -4.16 -0.04
CA ALA A 39 12.60 -4.60 0.57
C ALA A 39 11.55 -4.83 -0.51
N ALA A 40 10.52 -5.60 -0.19
CA ALA A 40 9.36 -5.80 -1.03
C ALA A 40 8.08 -5.70 -0.20
N VAL A 41 7.02 -5.19 -0.81
CA VAL A 41 5.71 -5.06 -0.15
C VAL A 41 4.62 -5.66 -1.03
N LEU A 42 3.67 -6.35 -0.42
CA LEU A 42 2.56 -6.99 -1.11
C LEU A 42 1.33 -6.07 -1.15
N MET A 43 0.99 -5.59 -2.34
CA MET A 43 -0.25 -4.88 -2.62
C MET A 43 -1.32 -5.91 -3.04
N LEU A 44 -1.92 -6.58 -2.05
CA LEU A 44 -2.91 -7.63 -2.28
C LEU A 44 -4.33 -7.05 -2.34
N PHE A 45 -4.93 -7.10 -3.53
CA PHE A 45 -6.33 -6.74 -3.75
C PHE A 45 -7.21 -7.98 -3.86
N GLY A 46 -8.51 -7.87 -3.61
CA GLY A 46 -9.41 -9.00 -3.82
C GLY A 46 -10.89 -8.61 -3.81
N ALA A 47 -11.75 -9.61 -3.99
CA ALA A 47 -13.16 -9.46 -3.73
C ALA A 47 -13.38 -9.26 -2.22
N LEU A 48 -14.19 -8.28 -1.82
CA LEU A 48 -14.53 -7.96 -0.44
C LEU A 48 -15.01 -9.20 0.27
N ASP A 49 -14.64 -9.30 1.54
CA ASP A 49 -15.25 -10.27 2.43
C ASP A 49 -16.70 -9.86 2.79
N ASN A 50 -17.22 -10.40 3.89
CA ASN A 50 -18.59 -10.11 4.32
C ASN A 50 -18.76 -8.70 4.93
N VAL A 51 -17.71 -7.87 4.97
CA VAL A 51 -17.75 -6.48 5.44
C VAL A 51 -17.96 -5.56 4.24
N PRO A 52 -19.15 -4.95 4.06
CA PRO A 52 -19.38 -4.06 2.93
C PRO A 52 -18.62 -2.74 3.08
N ALA A 53 -18.35 -2.07 1.97
CA ALA A 53 -17.89 -0.67 1.97
C ALA A 53 -18.86 0.23 2.74
N ALA A 54 -18.34 1.12 3.59
CA ALA A 54 -19.13 2.12 4.29
C ALA A 54 -19.65 3.22 3.32
N SER A 55 -18.86 3.55 2.30
CA SER A 55 -19.25 4.52 1.28
C SER A 55 -20.26 3.95 0.30
N GLY A 56 -21.38 4.66 0.13
CA GLY A 56 -22.41 4.36 -0.87
C GLY A 56 -22.11 4.94 -2.27
N LYS A 57 -20.98 5.63 -2.46
CA LYS A 57 -20.66 6.35 -3.70
C LYS A 57 -20.16 5.37 -4.79
N PRO A 58 -20.55 5.51 -6.07
CA PRO A 58 -20.16 4.57 -7.13
C PRO A 58 -18.75 4.87 -7.68
N LEU A 59 -17.71 4.70 -6.86
CA LEU A 59 -16.32 5.11 -7.16
C LEU A 59 -15.44 3.96 -7.69
N ALA A 60 -15.62 2.77 -7.12
CA ALA A 60 -14.98 1.51 -7.51
C ALA A 60 -15.98 0.36 -7.31
N PRO A 61 -15.69 -0.86 -7.82
CA PRO A 61 -16.51 -2.03 -7.51
C PRO A 61 -16.80 -2.12 -6.01
N ALA A 62 -18.06 -2.39 -5.68
CA ALA A 62 -18.55 -2.36 -4.29
C ALA A 62 -17.92 -3.44 -3.42
N ASP A 63 -17.28 -4.38 -4.09
CA ASP A 63 -16.71 -5.60 -3.60
C ASP A 63 -15.19 -5.63 -3.82
N LEU A 64 -14.50 -4.49 -3.92
CA LEU A 64 -13.03 -4.46 -4.01
C LEU A 64 -12.42 -4.03 -2.68
N ASP A 65 -11.41 -4.76 -2.20
CA ASP A 65 -10.59 -4.35 -1.06
C ASP A 65 -9.09 -4.51 -1.28
N VAL A 66 -8.33 -4.02 -0.31
CA VAL A 66 -6.88 -4.17 -0.21
C VAL A 66 -6.50 -4.60 1.21
N LEU A 67 -5.56 -5.54 1.33
CA LEU A 67 -5.02 -5.98 2.61
C LEU A 67 -3.97 -4.99 3.14
N LEU A 68 -4.13 -4.60 4.40
CA LEU A 68 -3.21 -3.71 5.12
C LEU A 68 -3.00 -4.21 6.56
N LEU A 69 -1.95 -3.71 7.19
CA LEU A 69 -1.70 -3.87 8.62
C LEU A 69 -1.36 -2.54 9.25
N GLU A 70 -1.63 -2.42 10.55
CA GLU A 70 -1.15 -1.32 11.38
C GLU A 70 -0.03 -1.85 12.27
N ARG A 71 1.12 -1.20 12.22
CA ARG A 71 2.28 -1.54 13.05
C ARG A 71 1.97 -1.33 14.53
N ALA A 72 2.52 -2.17 15.40
CA ALA A 72 2.34 -2.04 16.84
C ALA A 72 2.80 -0.65 17.33
N HIS A 73 2.00 -0.03 18.20
CA HIS A 73 2.29 1.31 18.74
C HIS A 73 3.52 1.34 19.66
N THR A 74 4.01 0.18 20.09
CA THR A 74 5.16 0.03 20.98
C THR A 74 6.50 0.02 20.23
N LEU A 75 6.50 0.02 18.90
CA LEU A 75 7.72 -0.02 18.11
C LEU A 75 8.44 1.33 18.12
N ASP A 76 9.77 1.28 18.15
CA ASP A 76 10.61 2.47 18.04
C ASP A 76 10.49 3.12 16.66
N ASP A 77 10.37 2.28 15.62
CA ASP A 77 10.28 2.71 14.23
C ASP A 77 8.85 2.56 13.69
N HIS A 78 8.28 3.70 13.31
CA HIS A 78 6.98 3.83 12.66
C HIS A 78 5.79 3.26 13.47
N PRO A 79 5.65 3.58 14.77
CA PRO A 79 4.56 3.07 15.60
C PRO A 79 3.19 3.50 15.06
N GLY A 80 2.23 2.56 14.99
CA GLY A 80 0.87 2.83 14.51
C GLY A 80 0.75 3.21 13.04
N GLN A 81 1.83 3.11 12.26
CA GLN A 81 1.76 3.43 10.84
C GLN A 81 1.11 2.27 10.08
N VAL A 82 0.16 2.60 9.19
CA VAL A 82 -0.46 1.62 8.30
C VAL A 82 0.48 1.31 7.12
N ALA A 83 0.65 0.03 6.84
CA ALA A 83 1.53 -0.50 5.80
C ALA A 83 0.84 -1.62 5.01
N PHE A 84 1.37 -1.86 3.81
CA PHE A 84 1.23 -3.16 3.17
C PHE A 84 2.06 -4.19 3.96
N PRO A 85 1.67 -5.47 3.99
CA PRO A 85 2.57 -6.51 4.46
C PRO A 85 3.85 -6.53 3.63
N GLY A 86 4.99 -6.75 4.27
CA GLY A 86 6.27 -6.73 3.58
C GLY A 86 7.47 -6.35 4.44
N GLY A 87 8.64 -6.69 3.93
CA GLY A 87 9.89 -6.57 4.68
C GLY A 87 11.12 -6.71 3.80
N GLY A 88 12.22 -7.14 4.43
CA GLY A 88 13.52 -7.26 3.76
C GLY A 88 13.54 -8.37 2.73
N ILE A 89 14.32 -8.19 1.67
CA ILE A 89 14.61 -9.29 0.73
C ILE A 89 15.83 -10.04 1.23
N ASP A 90 15.67 -11.33 1.54
CA ASP A 90 16.76 -12.17 2.02
C ASP A 90 17.71 -12.61 0.90
N PRO A 91 18.95 -13.04 1.23
CA PRO A 91 19.90 -13.52 0.24
C PRO A 91 19.34 -14.71 -0.57
N GLY A 92 19.18 -14.48 -1.88
CA GLY A 92 18.67 -15.49 -2.81
C GLY A 92 17.18 -15.36 -3.10
N GLU A 93 16.45 -14.50 -2.38
CA GLU A 93 15.05 -14.23 -2.67
C GLU A 93 14.89 -13.22 -3.81
N THR A 94 13.86 -13.45 -4.62
CA THR A 94 13.25 -12.45 -5.48
C THR A 94 12.36 -11.52 -4.65
N PRO A 95 12.04 -10.31 -5.14
CA PRO A 95 11.09 -9.43 -4.47
C PRO A 95 9.69 -10.05 -4.27
N ILE A 96 9.27 -10.93 -5.19
CA ILE A 96 7.98 -11.60 -5.10
C ILE A 96 7.98 -12.62 -3.96
N GLU A 97 9.04 -13.44 -3.86
CA GLU A 97 9.19 -14.41 -2.77
C GLU A 97 9.21 -13.72 -1.41
N ALA A 98 9.99 -12.64 -1.28
CA ALA A 98 10.04 -11.85 -0.04
C ALA A 98 8.67 -11.26 0.31
N ALA A 99 7.97 -10.64 -0.63
CA ALA A 99 6.65 -10.05 -0.37
C ALA A 99 5.60 -11.09 0.07
N LEU A 100 5.63 -12.29 -0.51
CA LEU A 100 4.72 -13.38 -0.13
C LEU A 100 5.08 -13.95 1.25
N ARG A 101 6.36 -14.24 1.50
CA ARG A 101 6.84 -14.72 2.81
C ARG A 101 6.44 -13.76 3.93
N GLU A 102 6.77 -12.49 3.79
CA GLU A 102 6.47 -11.46 4.80
C GLU A 102 4.96 -11.33 5.01
N ALA A 103 4.15 -11.41 3.94
CA ALA A 103 2.71 -11.38 4.09
C ALA A 103 2.16 -12.60 4.85
N GLU A 104 2.69 -13.80 4.63
CA GLU A 104 2.36 -14.98 5.44
C GLU A 104 2.77 -14.78 6.90
N GLU A 105 3.99 -14.30 7.14
CA GLU A 105 4.57 -14.11 8.47
C GLU A 105 3.82 -13.06 9.29
N GLU A 106 3.39 -11.95 8.68
CA GLU A 106 2.73 -10.84 9.39
C GLU A 106 1.21 -11.03 9.52
N THR A 107 0.57 -11.65 8.52
CA THR A 107 -0.91 -11.69 8.41
C THR A 107 -1.51 -13.09 8.53
N GLY A 108 -0.68 -14.13 8.43
CA GLY A 108 -1.12 -15.52 8.45
C GLY A 108 -1.94 -15.93 7.23
N LEU A 109 -1.96 -15.12 6.16
CA LEU A 109 -2.61 -15.48 4.91
C LEU A 109 -1.97 -16.74 4.32
N ASP A 110 -2.75 -17.49 3.54
CA ASP A 110 -2.26 -18.59 2.71
C ASP A 110 -1.86 -18.06 1.33
N SER A 111 -0.56 -18.04 1.01
CA SER A 111 -0.05 -17.54 -0.27
C SER A 111 -0.47 -18.40 -1.46
N ALA A 112 -0.88 -19.67 -1.26
CA ALA A 112 -1.42 -20.49 -2.34
C ALA A 112 -2.73 -19.92 -2.91
N GLY A 113 -3.44 -19.08 -2.14
CA GLY A 113 -4.61 -18.35 -2.58
C GLY A 113 -4.31 -17.03 -3.29
N VAL A 114 -3.04 -16.62 -3.36
CA VAL A 114 -2.61 -15.34 -3.93
C VAL A 114 -2.11 -15.53 -5.37
N GLU A 115 -2.71 -14.80 -6.29
CA GLU A 115 -2.26 -14.68 -7.67
C GLU A 115 -1.37 -13.43 -7.79
N VAL A 116 -0.07 -13.62 -8.01
CA VAL A 116 0.83 -12.50 -8.29
C VAL A 116 0.60 -12.01 -9.72
N LEU A 117 0.26 -10.72 -9.87
CA LEU A 117 0.07 -10.09 -11.16
C LEU A 117 1.41 -9.61 -11.73
N GLY A 118 2.29 -9.08 -10.87
CA GLY A 118 3.68 -8.75 -11.19
C GLY A 118 4.26 -7.68 -10.27
N ALA A 119 5.49 -7.26 -10.55
CA ALA A 119 6.22 -6.28 -9.75
C ALA A 119 6.23 -4.89 -10.40
N MET A 120 5.96 -3.85 -9.61
CA MET A 120 6.10 -2.45 -10.02
C MET A 120 7.57 -2.00 -9.96
N PRO A 121 7.94 -0.90 -10.65
CA PRO A 121 9.28 -0.35 -10.57
C PRO A 121 9.70 0.00 -9.15
N GLN A 122 10.98 -0.20 -8.83
CA GLN A 122 11.51 0.05 -7.49
C GLN A 122 11.41 1.53 -7.11
N LEU A 123 10.99 1.78 -5.87
CA LEU A 123 10.84 3.10 -5.29
C LEU A 123 11.94 3.35 -4.26
N ALA A 124 12.62 4.49 -4.42
CA ALA A 124 13.64 4.95 -3.48
C ALA A 124 12.97 5.56 -2.24
N LEU A 125 13.34 5.05 -1.08
CA LEU A 125 12.98 5.59 0.23
C LEU A 125 14.25 6.06 0.95
N PRO A 126 14.61 7.36 0.83
CA PRO A 126 15.81 7.89 1.46
C PRO A 126 15.79 7.75 2.98
N ARG A 127 14.60 7.89 3.60
CA ARG A 127 14.42 7.57 5.01
C ARG A 127 14.62 6.07 5.21
N GLY A 128 15.69 5.71 5.92
CA GLY A 128 16.08 4.32 6.15
C GLY A 128 16.90 3.69 5.02
N ASN A 129 17.22 4.44 3.95
CA ASN A 129 18.01 3.99 2.80
C ASN A 129 17.52 2.68 2.18
N PHE A 130 16.24 2.65 1.77
CA PHE A 130 15.59 1.47 1.19
C PHE A 130 15.30 1.62 -0.31
N LEU A 131 15.44 0.52 -1.04
CA LEU A 131 14.83 0.29 -2.35
C LEU A 131 13.67 -0.68 -2.18
N VAL A 132 12.45 -0.19 -2.32
CA VAL A 132 11.24 -0.99 -2.12
C VAL A 132 10.65 -1.39 -3.46
N THR A 133 10.35 -2.66 -3.64
CA THR A 133 9.64 -3.20 -4.81
C THR A 133 8.19 -3.49 -4.42
N PRO A 134 7.20 -2.73 -4.91
CA PRO A 134 5.79 -3.08 -4.73
C PRO A 134 5.41 -4.26 -5.63
N VAL A 135 4.79 -5.28 -5.05
CA VAL A 135 4.30 -6.47 -5.77
C VAL A 135 2.78 -6.39 -5.80
N LEU A 136 2.20 -6.27 -7.00
CA LEU A 136 0.75 -6.26 -7.19
C LEU A 136 0.24 -7.70 -7.26
N ALA A 137 -0.79 -7.99 -6.47
CA ALA A 137 -1.37 -9.32 -6.40
C ALA A 137 -2.90 -9.27 -6.26
N TRP A 138 -3.53 -10.37 -6.61
CA TRP A 138 -4.98 -10.59 -6.51
C TRP A 138 -5.29 -11.80 -5.65
N TRP A 139 -6.29 -11.70 -4.79
CA TRP A 139 -6.77 -12.82 -3.99
C TRP A 139 -7.70 -13.70 -4.82
N HIS A 140 -7.14 -14.80 -5.35
CA HIS A 140 -7.92 -15.76 -6.11
C HIS A 140 -8.78 -16.65 -5.19
N SER A 141 -8.20 -17.10 -4.09
CA SER A 141 -8.87 -17.90 -3.06
C SER A 141 -8.65 -17.28 -1.67
N PRO A 142 -9.58 -16.43 -1.18
CA PRO A 142 -9.50 -15.79 0.14
C PRO A 142 -9.20 -16.77 1.28
N SER A 143 -8.26 -16.41 2.14
CA SER A 143 -7.98 -17.10 3.40
C SER A 143 -8.14 -16.14 4.59
N PRO A 144 -8.43 -16.65 5.80
CA PRO A 144 -8.50 -15.79 6.99
C PRO A 144 -7.17 -15.08 7.25
N VAL A 145 -7.24 -13.82 7.67
CA VAL A 145 -6.08 -13.06 8.15
C VAL A 145 -6.22 -12.70 9.61
N ARG A 146 -5.09 -12.54 10.27
CA ARG A 146 -5.00 -12.15 11.66
C ARG A 146 -3.63 -11.54 11.93
N VAL A 147 -3.50 -10.84 13.05
CA VAL A 147 -2.17 -10.55 13.59
C VAL A 147 -1.49 -11.87 13.94
N VAL A 148 -0.28 -12.07 13.42
CA VAL A 148 0.57 -13.22 13.78
C VAL A 148 1.40 -12.90 15.02
N ASP A 149 2.06 -11.75 15.04
CA ASP A 149 2.79 -11.23 16.20
C ASP A 149 2.29 -9.82 16.60
N TYR A 150 1.75 -9.72 17.81
CA TYR A 150 1.28 -8.45 18.39
C TYR A 150 2.41 -7.51 18.83
N GLY A 151 3.65 -8.01 18.93
CA GLY A 151 4.83 -7.19 19.11
C GLY A 151 5.15 -6.34 17.87
N GLU A 152 4.72 -6.77 16.70
CA GLU A 152 5.01 -6.12 15.41
C GLU A 152 3.80 -5.42 14.82
N SER A 153 2.60 -5.99 14.98
CA SER A 153 1.35 -5.46 14.42
C SER A 153 0.26 -5.26 15.47
N ALA A 154 -0.42 -4.12 15.44
CA ALA A 154 -1.60 -3.85 16.25
C ALA A 154 -2.86 -4.49 15.66
N GLN A 155 -2.98 -4.49 14.33
CA GLN A 155 -4.11 -5.09 13.62
C GLN A 155 -3.75 -5.42 12.16
N VAL A 156 -4.45 -6.40 11.60
CA VAL A 156 -4.43 -6.76 10.18
C VAL A 156 -5.87 -6.67 9.68
N PHE A 157 -6.09 -5.99 8.56
CA PHE A 157 -7.44 -5.69 8.09
C PHE A 157 -7.48 -5.49 6.58
N ARG A 158 -8.64 -5.79 6.00
CA ARG A 158 -8.95 -5.48 4.61
C ARG A 158 -9.73 -4.17 4.58
N VAL A 159 -9.36 -3.27 3.68
CA VAL A 159 -10.05 -1.99 3.50
C VAL A 159 -10.79 -1.98 2.17
N PRO A 160 -12.11 -1.74 2.16
CA PRO A 160 -12.84 -1.47 0.93
C PRO A 160 -12.18 -0.33 0.15
N VAL A 161 -11.80 -0.57 -1.11
CA VAL A 161 -11.17 0.45 -1.96
C VAL A 161 -12.11 1.64 -2.18
N ARG A 162 -13.42 1.39 -2.19
CA ARG A 162 -14.42 2.45 -2.24
C ARG A 162 -14.34 3.41 -1.05
N ASP A 163 -14.01 2.91 0.15
CA ASP A 163 -13.85 3.77 1.33
C ASP A 163 -12.57 4.61 1.21
N LEU A 164 -11.49 4.07 0.64
CA LEU A 164 -10.28 4.83 0.34
C LEU A 164 -10.55 5.92 -0.73
N LEU A 165 -11.33 5.60 -1.76
CA LEU A 165 -11.63 6.54 -2.84
C LEU A 165 -12.62 7.63 -2.46
N ASP A 166 -13.41 7.43 -1.39
CA ASP A 166 -14.39 8.41 -0.93
C ASP A 166 -13.69 9.76 -0.63
N PRO A 167 -14.09 10.85 -1.32
CA PRO A 167 -13.54 12.19 -1.06
C PRO A 167 -13.59 12.63 0.41
N ASP A 168 -14.56 12.12 1.18
CA ASP A 168 -14.72 12.44 2.60
C ASP A 168 -13.67 11.76 3.47
N ASN A 169 -13.09 10.65 3.01
CA ASN A 169 -12.00 9.94 3.67
C ASN A 169 -10.61 10.39 3.20
N ARG A 170 -10.53 11.20 2.13
CA ARG A 170 -9.25 11.70 1.60
C ARG A 170 -8.85 13.03 2.24
N VAL A 171 -7.59 13.10 2.65
CA VAL A 171 -6.95 14.27 3.30
C VAL A 171 -5.50 14.39 2.84
N MET A 172 -4.89 15.54 3.09
CA MET A 172 -3.43 15.69 3.03
C MET A 172 -2.87 15.47 4.44
N ALA A 173 -2.13 14.38 4.63
CA ALA A 173 -1.34 14.20 5.84
C ALA A 173 -0.23 15.25 5.89
N THR A 174 -0.08 15.89 7.05
CA THR A 174 0.98 16.85 7.33
C THR A 174 1.85 16.38 8.49
N VAL A 175 3.15 16.34 8.25
CA VAL A 175 4.17 15.95 9.24
C VAL A 175 5.16 17.09 9.36
N SER A 176 5.31 17.65 10.56
CA SER A 176 6.32 18.68 10.85
C SER A 176 7.51 18.07 11.57
N ARG A 177 8.69 18.10 10.95
CA ARG A 177 9.94 17.62 11.56
C ARG A 177 11.08 18.60 11.26
N ALA A 178 11.84 18.97 12.28
CA ALA A 178 12.99 19.88 12.16
C ALA A 178 12.69 21.19 11.39
N GLY A 179 11.49 21.74 11.56
CA GLY A 179 11.05 22.98 10.89
C GLY A 179 10.61 22.81 9.43
N GLN A 180 10.64 21.60 8.88
CA GLN A 180 10.10 21.28 7.56
C GLN A 180 8.75 20.57 7.71
N SER A 181 7.79 20.95 6.88
CA SER A 181 6.49 20.27 6.80
C SER A 181 6.40 19.48 5.50
N PHE A 182 6.13 18.19 5.62
CA PHE A 182 5.88 17.28 4.51
C PHE A 182 4.37 17.11 4.34
N LEU A 183 3.90 17.23 3.09
CA LEU A 183 2.49 17.01 2.73
C LEU A 183 2.40 15.82 1.79
N SER A 184 1.49 14.90 2.08
CA SER A 184 1.22 13.74 1.21
C SER A 184 -0.27 13.37 1.24
N PRO A 185 -0.82 12.81 0.15
CA PRO A 185 -2.15 12.21 0.19
C PRO A 185 -2.25 11.14 1.28
N ALA A 186 -3.38 11.11 1.96
CA ALA A 186 -3.69 10.14 2.98
C ALA A 186 -5.19 9.81 3.02
N PHE A 187 -5.50 8.70 3.67
CA PHE A 187 -6.86 8.16 3.79
C PHE A 187 -7.19 7.94 5.26
N VAL A 188 -8.32 8.47 5.73
CA VAL A 188 -8.85 8.24 7.07
C VAL A 188 -9.92 7.17 6.97
N VAL A 189 -9.59 5.95 7.37
CA VAL A 189 -10.46 4.75 7.24
C VAL A 189 -10.26 3.86 8.45
N ASN A 190 -11.28 3.10 8.87
CA ASN A 190 -11.17 2.16 9.99
C ASN A 190 -10.53 2.72 11.27
N ARG A 191 -10.74 4.02 11.55
CA ARG A 191 -10.12 4.79 12.67
C ARG A 191 -8.60 4.89 12.64
N VAL A 192 -7.97 4.51 11.53
CA VAL A 192 -6.56 4.70 11.25
C VAL A 192 -6.36 5.72 10.14
N VAL A 193 -5.11 6.14 9.97
CA VAL A 193 -4.71 6.99 8.85
C VAL A 193 -3.72 6.21 8.00
N VAL A 194 -4.05 6.02 6.72
CA VAL A 194 -3.14 5.46 5.71
C VAL A 194 -2.40 6.62 5.07
N TRP A 195 -1.15 6.82 5.43
CA TRP A 195 -0.33 7.97 5.00
C TRP A 195 1.11 7.54 4.67
N GLY A 196 1.95 8.51 4.30
CA GLY A 196 3.35 8.26 3.99
C GLY A 196 3.50 7.37 2.75
N PHE A 197 4.50 6.49 2.74
CA PHE A 197 4.79 5.62 1.60
C PHE A 197 3.55 4.85 1.11
N THR A 198 2.84 4.18 2.01
CA THR A 198 1.62 3.41 1.74
C THR A 198 0.54 4.28 1.08
N GLY A 199 0.22 5.42 1.70
CA GLY A 199 -0.82 6.33 1.20
C GLY A 199 -0.46 6.92 -0.16
N MET A 200 0.81 7.25 -0.38
CA MET A 200 1.29 7.80 -1.65
C MET A 200 1.22 6.78 -2.78
N ILE A 201 1.63 5.53 -2.54
CA ILE A 201 1.53 4.45 -3.54
C ILE A 201 0.07 4.17 -3.88
N LEU A 202 -0.80 4.04 -2.88
CA LEU A 202 -2.23 3.82 -3.14
C LEU A 202 -2.84 4.96 -3.95
N ASN A 203 -2.55 6.21 -3.58
CA ASN A 203 -3.02 7.37 -4.33
C ASN A 203 -2.59 7.31 -5.81
N GLU A 204 -1.31 7.05 -6.05
CA GLU A 204 -0.75 6.98 -7.41
C GLU A 204 -1.32 5.80 -8.21
N LEU A 205 -1.47 4.63 -7.59
CA LEU A 205 -2.11 3.48 -8.21
C LEU A 205 -3.54 3.82 -8.63
N PHE A 206 -4.33 4.41 -7.73
CA PHE A 206 -5.72 4.77 -8.03
C PHE A 206 -5.84 5.85 -9.13
N ASP A 207 -4.91 6.80 -9.15
CA ASP A 207 -4.84 7.81 -10.21
C ASP A 207 -4.51 7.15 -11.57
N HIS A 208 -3.55 6.22 -11.61
CA HIS A 208 -3.17 5.51 -12.84
C HIS A 208 -4.26 4.58 -13.38
N LEU A 209 -5.02 3.94 -12.49
CA LEU A 209 -6.15 3.08 -12.87
C LEU A 209 -7.40 3.90 -13.25
N GLY A 210 -7.36 5.22 -13.08
CA GLY A 210 -8.52 6.10 -13.33
C GLY A 210 -9.65 5.90 -12.32
N TRP A 211 -9.37 5.30 -11.16
CA TRP A 211 -10.36 5.07 -10.10
C TRP A 211 -10.54 6.28 -9.19
N SER A 212 -9.55 7.16 -9.13
CA SER A 212 -9.64 8.40 -8.34
C SER A 212 -10.70 9.36 -8.85
N VAL A 213 -11.42 9.97 -7.90
CA VAL A 213 -12.33 11.09 -8.14
C VAL A 213 -11.78 12.38 -7.51
N PRO A 214 -12.25 13.57 -7.92
CA PRO A 214 -11.86 14.83 -7.27
C PRO A 214 -12.16 14.82 -5.77
N TRP A 215 -11.23 15.34 -4.97
CA TRP A 215 -11.34 15.45 -3.52
C TRP A 215 -10.63 16.72 -3.02
N ASP A 216 -11.01 17.17 -1.83
CA ASP A 216 -10.52 18.43 -1.26
C ASP A 216 -9.12 18.28 -0.65
N ARG A 217 -8.10 18.71 -1.41
CA ARG A 217 -6.69 18.70 -1.01
C ARG A 217 -6.33 19.78 0.02
N THR A 218 -7.26 20.64 0.43
CA THR A 218 -7.03 21.62 1.50
C THR A 218 -7.32 21.05 2.88
N ARG A 219 -7.98 19.89 2.96
CA ARG A 219 -8.22 19.18 4.22
C ARG A 219 -6.93 18.57 4.73
N LEU A 220 -6.40 19.13 5.82
CA LEU A 220 -5.17 18.66 6.45
C LEU A 220 -5.48 17.68 7.59
N HIS A 221 -4.64 16.66 7.73
CA HIS A 221 -4.61 15.78 8.89
C HIS A 221 -3.20 15.80 9.49
N GLN A 222 -3.06 16.33 10.70
CA GLN A 222 -1.78 16.36 11.40
C GLN A 222 -1.40 14.95 11.83
N ILE A 223 -0.19 14.51 11.48
CA ILE A 223 0.37 13.25 11.98
C ILE A 223 1.37 13.60 13.08
N ASP A 224 1.14 13.02 14.26
CA ASP A 224 2.04 13.09 15.40
C ASP A 224 3.09 11.98 15.26
N VAL A 225 4.36 12.35 15.14
CA VAL A 225 5.48 11.44 14.84
C VAL A 225 6.75 11.79 15.59
#